data_AF-A0A9W9MER7-F1
#
_entry.id   AF-A0A9W9MER7-F1
#
_cell.length_a   1.000
_cell.length_b   1.000
_cell.length_c   1.000
_cell.angle_alpha   90.00
_cell.angle_beta   90.00
_cell.angle_gamma   90.00
#
_symmetry.space_group_name_H-M   'P 1'
#
loop_
_entity.id
_entity.type
_entity.pdbx_description
1 polymer ?
#
loop_
_entity_poly.entity_id
_entity_poly.type
_entity_poly.pdbx_seq_one_letter_code
_entity_poly.pdbx_strand_id
1 'polypeptide(L)'
;MSGASIDAGYIEPSNGHGYVFKGDRYVCIKVIPGTTIDKINWGPKPYAGPWKSLVQAGFTIVDAIIPINDDTGSIWVFSGVNYVRINFKEDKVIFGPAPITGNWPSLDKAGFPTIDAIFPTPGEPDHAYVFYKDQYARVTLTPGKAESSIIYGPAPIAKGWPALANAGIHRLDAVIPAPGFTNDAYFFLGDKYVRLTVEPGTAQDKLVFGPSPVVNHWPALKDL
;
A
#
# COMPACT_ATOMS: atom_id res chain seq x y z
N MET A 1 -20.93 -12.48 -9.34
CA MET A 1 -20.07 -11.54 -10.07
C MET A 1 -18.84 -11.32 -9.20
N SER A 2 -17.67 -11.78 -9.62
CA SER A 2 -16.42 -11.57 -8.88
C SER A 2 -15.92 -10.15 -9.15
N GLY A 3 -16.05 -9.26 -8.17
CA GLY A 3 -15.39 -7.97 -8.22
C GLY A 3 -13.89 -8.14 -8.01
N ALA A 4 -13.07 -7.43 -8.79
CA ALA A 4 -11.62 -7.41 -8.60
C ALA A 4 -11.30 -6.69 -7.29
N SER A 5 -10.53 -7.35 -6.43
CA SER A 5 -9.98 -6.77 -5.19
C SER A 5 -8.47 -6.87 -5.25
N ILE A 6 -7.77 -6.09 -4.44
CA ILE A 6 -6.30 -6.11 -4.37
C ILE A 6 -5.88 -6.19 -2.91
N ASP A 7 -4.79 -6.89 -2.62
CA ASP A 7 -4.27 -7.06 -1.25
C ASP A 7 -3.11 -6.10 -0.97
N ALA A 8 -2.39 -5.67 -2.01
CA ALA A 8 -1.33 -4.69 -1.88
C ALA A 8 -0.98 -4.10 -3.24
N GLY A 9 -0.36 -2.93 -3.24
CA GLY A 9 0.29 -2.42 -4.42
C GLY A 9 1.09 -1.18 -4.14
N TYR A 10 2.06 -0.91 -5.01
CA TYR A 10 2.73 0.36 -5.07
C TYR A 10 2.93 0.73 -6.53
N ILE A 11 2.54 1.96 -6.88
CA ILE A 11 2.79 2.54 -8.18
C ILE A 11 3.60 3.82 -7.95
N GLU A 12 4.76 3.89 -8.60
CA GLU A 12 5.68 5.00 -8.53
C GLU A 12 5.01 6.27 -9.10
N PRO A 13 4.73 7.30 -8.29
CA PRO A 13 3.98 8.47 -8.73
C PRO A 13 4.60 9.20 -9.91
N SER A 14 5.93 9.23 -9.96
CA SER A 14 6.70 9.98 -10.97
C SER A 14 6.58 9.40 -12.37
N ASN A 15 6.32 8.09 -12.49
CA ASN A 15 6.30 7.41 -13.78
C ASN A 15 5.10 6.49 -13.97
N GLY A 16 4.26 6.24 -12.98
CA GLY A 16 3.07 5.39 -13.08
C GLY A 16 3.34 3.89 -13.25
N HIS A 17 4.58 3.43 -13.15
CA HIS A 17 4.90 1.99 -13.14
C HIS A 17 4.80 1.44 -11.73
N GLY A 18 4.23 0.25 -11.62
CA GLY A 18 4.06 -0.38 -10.32
C GLY A 18 3.68 -1.83 -10.39
N TYR A 19 3.42 -2.35 -9.21
CA TYR A 19 3.08 -3.73 -8.96
C TYR A 19 1.85 -3.78 -8.07
N VAL A 20 0.90 -4.64 -8.42
CA VAL A 20 -0.34 -4.85 -7.67
C VAL A 20 -0.50 -6.35 -7.45
N PHE A 21 -0.83 -6.74 -6.22
CA PHE A 21 -0.85 -8.12 -5.75
C PHE A 21 -2.25 -8.52 -5.29
N LYS A 22 -2.60 -9.79 -5.53
CA LYS A 22 -3.80 -10.45 -5.02
C LYS A 22 -3.53 -11.94 -4.83
N GLY A 23 -3.71 -12.43 -3.61
CA GLY A 23 -3.41 -13.82 -3.25
C GLY A 23 -1.98 -14.18 -3.65
N ASP A 24 -1.83 -15.25 -4.43
CA ASP A 24 -0.55 -15.71 -4.95
C ASP A 24 -0.14 -15.01 -6.26
N ARG A 25 -0.95 -14.09 -6.80
CA ARG A 25 -0.75 -13.46 -8.11
C ARG A 25 -0.37 -11.99 -8.01
N TYR A 26 0.24 -11.50 -9.08
CA TYR A 26 0.52 -10.08 -9.25
C TYR A 26 0.47 -9.65 -10.72
N VAL A 27 0.35 -8.34 -10.92
CA VAL A 27 0.58 -7.65 -12.19
C VAL A 27 1.67 -6.60 -12.04
N CYS A 28 2.46 -6.41 -13.10
CA CYS A 28 3.24 -5.22 -13.35
C CYS A 28 2.45 -4.33 -14.31
N ILE A 29 2.12 -3.13 -13.86
CA ILE A 29 1.21 -2.22 -14.54
C ILE A 29 1.89 -0.86 -14.79
N LYS A 30 1.51 -0.22 -15.88
CA LYS A 30 1.73 1.21 -16.14
C LYS A 30 0.38 1.89 -16.14
N VAL A 31 0.09 2.61 -15.06
CA VAL A 31 -1.14 3.39 -14.90
C VAL A 31 -1.04 4.69 -15.67
N ILE A 32 -2.09 5.00 -16.42
CA ILE A 32 -2.27 6.24 -17.17
C ILE A 32 -3.40 7.02 -16.50
N PRO A 33 -3.07 7.98 -15.62
CA PRO A 33 -4.06 8.62 -14.76
C PRO A 33 -5.16 9.32 -15.54
N GLY A 34 -6.40 9.23 -15.05
CA GLY A 34 -7.58 9.84 -15.70
C GLY A 34 -8.10 9.08 -16.92
N THR A 35 -7.57 7.88 -17.20
CA THR A 35 -7.99 7.02 -18.31
C THR A 35 -8.28 5.60 -17.81
N THR A 36 -8.78 4.73 -18.70
CA THR A 36 -8.95 3.29 -18.43
C THR A 36 -8.05 2.42 -19.32
N ILE A 37 -7.03 3.03 -19.94
CA ILE A 37 -6.14 2.39 -20.92
C ILE A 37 -4.79 2.01 -20.31
N ASP A 38 -4.78 1.69 -19.01
CA ASP A 38 -3.60 1.20 -18.30
C ASP A 38 -2.99 0.01 -19.02
N LYS A 39 -1.66 -0.04 -19.04
CA LYS A 39 -0.93 -1.09 -19.74
C LYS A 39 -0.43 -2.13 -18.74
N ILE A 40 -0.83 -3.37 -18.94
CA ILE A 40 -0.18 -4.51 -18.29
C ILE A 40 1.15 -4.76 -19.00
N ASN A 41 2.25 -4.47 -18.32
CA ASN A 41 3.58 -4.81 -18.81
C ASN A 41 3.85 -6.30 -18.62
N TRP A 42 3.28 -6.88 -17.55
CA TRP A 42 3.39 -8.29 -17.22
C TRP A 42 2.22 -8.67 -16.31
N GLY A 43 1.44 -9.72 -16.59
CA GLY A 43 0.52 -10.31 -15.60
C GLY A 43 -0.85 -10.63 -16.17
N PRO A 44 -1.76 -11.18 -15.36
CA PRO A 44 -1.55 -11.68 -13.99
C PRO A 44 -0.90 -13.08 -13.95
N LYS A 45 0.10 -13.29 -13.09
CA LYS A 45 0.72 -14.61 -12.83
C LYS A 45 1.00 -14.81 -11.35
N PRO A 46 1.31 -16.05 -10.92
CA PRO A 46 1.93 -16.29 -9.64
C PRO A 46 3.19 -15.44 -9.42
N TYR A 47 3.31 -14.78 -8.27
CA TYR A 47 4.49 -13.98 -7.93
C TYR A 47 5.70 -14.87 -7.59
N ALA A 48 5.49 -16.15 -7.26
CA ALA A 48 6.54 -17.04 -6.76
C ALA A 48 7.72 -17.24 -7.73
N GLY A 49 7.48 -17.18 -9.04
CA GLY A 49 8.57 -17.30 -10.02
C GLY A 49 9.47 -16.05 -10.08
N PRO A 50 8.88 -14.85 -10.29
CA PRO A 50 9.64 -13.60 -10.41
C PRO A 50 10.13 -12.98 -9.11
N TRP A 51 9.43 -13.24 -7.99
CA TRP A 51 9.74 -12.69 -6.68
C TRP A 51 10.30 -13.79 -5.79
N LYS A 52 11.51 -14.24 -6.11
CA LYS A 52 12.18 -15.32 -5.38
C LYS A 52 12.49 -14.90 -3.96
N SER A 53 12.76 -13.61 -3.73
CA SER A 53 12.96 -13.07 -2.39
C SER A 53 11.75 -13.28 -1.48
N LEU A 54 10.53 -13.07 -1.98
CA LEU A 54 9.29 -13.27 -1.23
C LEU A 54 9.08 -14.75 -0.90
N VAL A 55 9.35 -15.65 -1.85
CA VAL A 55 9.28 -17.10 -1.62
C VAL A 55 10.32 -17.54 -0.59
N GLN A 56 11.56 -17.05 -0.70
CA GLN A 56 12.63 -17.33 0.26
C GLN A 56 12.27 -16.84 1.67
N ALA A 57 11.53 -15.73 1.78
CA ALA A 57 11.00 -15.22 3.02
C ALA A 57 9.79 -16.00 3.57
N GLY A 58 9.28 -16.99 2.82
CA GLY A 58 8.12 -17.79 3.19
C GLY A 58 6.78 -17.05 3.04
N PHE A 59 6.74 -15.96 2.29
CA PHE A 59 5.52 -15.18 2.11
C PHE A 59 4.58 -15.91 1.13
N THR A 60 3.32 -16.07 1.53
CA THR A 60 2.23 -16.66 0.71
C THR A 60 1.20 -15.63 0.23
N ILE A 61 1.29 -14.41 0.75
CA ILE A 61 0.50 -13.22 0.41
C ILE A 61 1.37 -11.98 0.63
N VAL A 62 1.02 -10.87 -0.01
CA VAL A 62 1.59 -9.56 0.28
C VAL A 62 0.47 -8.63 0.73
N ASP A 63 0.56 -8.12 1.95
CA ASP A 63 -0.48 -7.26 2.56
C ASP A 63 -0.14 -5.77 2.43
N ALA A 64 1.14 -5.41 2.35
CA ALA A 64 1.55 -4.02 2.19
C ALA A 64 2.95 -3.91 1.61
N ILE A 65 3.18 -2.83 0.84
CA ILE A 65 4.48 -2.49 0.26
C ILE A 65 4.71 -1.00 0.44
N ILE A 66 5.91 -0.63 0.85
CA ILE A 66 6.34 0.78 0.85
C ILE A 66 7.82 0.87 0.41
N PRO A 67 8.16 1.82 -0.47
CA PRO A 67 9.55 2.15 -0.74
C PRO A 67 10.22 2.72 0.49
N ILE A 68 11.48 2.35 0.66
CA ILE A 68 12.35 3.00 1.62
C ILE A 68 12.96 4.19 0.91
N ASN A 69 12.82 5.37 1.50
CA ASN A 69 13.48 6.58 1.02
C ASN A 69 14.98 6.54 1.36
N ASP A 70 15.68 5.58 0.75
CA ASP A 70 17.13 5.45 0.77
C ASP A 70 17.66 5.38 -0.67
N ASP A 71 18.94 5.71 -0.87
CA ASP A 71 19.58 5.65 -2.20
C ASP A 71 19.77 4.21 -2.70
N THR A 72 19.28 3.20 -1.97
CA THR A 72 19.48 1.78 -2.32
C THR A 72 18.36 1.23 -3.20
N GLY A 73 17.22 1.94 -3.28
CA GLY A 73 16.02 1.43 -3.97
C GLY A 73 15.42 0.22 -3.27
N SER A 74 15.50 0.18 -1.94
CA SER A 74 14.94 -0.91 -1.16
C SER A 74 13.45 -0.68 -0.88
N ILE A 75 12.73 -1.78 -0.63
CA ILE A 75 11.33 -1.76 -0.22
C ILE A 75 11.14 -2.54 1.07
N TRP A 76 10.18 -2.14 1.90
CA TRP A 76 9.60 -3.01 2.90
C TRP A 76 8.37 -3.71 2.33
N VAL A 77 8.27 -5.01 2.56
CA VAL A 77 7.13 -5.85 2.19
C VAL A 77 6.62 -6.55 3.43
N PHE A 78 5.32 -6.50 3.66
CA PHE A 78 4.66 -7.07 4.84
C PHE A 78 3.77 -8.25 4.45
N SER A 79 3.75 -9.27 5.31
CA SER A 79 2.91 -10.46 5.18
C SER A 79 2.59 -11.03 6.56
N GLY A 80 1.32 -10.96 6.94
CA GLY A 80 0.83 -11.26 8.28
C GLY A 80 1.59 -10.49 9.35
N VAL A 81 2.16 -11.23 10.30
CA VAL A 81 2.93 -10.66 11.42
C VAL A 81 4.39 -10.38 11.07
N ASN A 82 4.82 -10.64 9.84
CA ASN A 82 6.22 -10.52 9.43
C ASN A 82 6.41 -9.45 8.35
N TYR A 83 7.66 -8.99 8.22
CA TYR A 83 8.10 -8.14 7.13
C TYR A 83 9.49 -8.54 6.65
N VAL A 84 9.81 -8.13 5.43
CA VAL A 84 11.16 -8.19 4.85
C VAL A 84 11.56 -6.84 4.29
N ARG A 85 12.86 -6.60 4.25
CA ARG A 85 13.45 -5.55 3.42
C ARG A 85 14.08 -6.22 2.20
N ILE A 86 13.73 -5.76 1.02
CA ILE A 86 14.21 -6.31 -0.25
C ILE A 86 14.92 -5.19 -1.04
N ASN A 87 16.09 -5.50 -1.60
CA ASN A 87 16.61 -4.72 -2.71
C ASN A 87 15.73 -5.00 -3.93
N PHE A 88 14.97 -4.00 -4.37
CA PHE A 88 13.95 -4.19 -5.39
C PHE A 88 14.53 -4.56 -6.76
N LYS A 89 15.66 -3.95 -7.13
CA LYS A 89 16.29 -4.17 -8.44
C LYS A 89 16.87 -5.57 -8.56
N GLU A 90 17.46 -6.08 -7.49
CA GLU A 90 18.11 -7.39 -7.46
C GLU A 90 17.18 -8.53 -7.06
N ASP A 91 15.96 -8.22 -6.61
CA ASP A 91 15.04 -9.18 -5.98
C ASP A 91 15.73 -9.99 -4.86
N LYS A 92 16.37 -9.28 -3.92
CA LYS A 92 17.18 -9.88 -2.86
C LYS A 92 16.72 -9.45 -1.48
N VAL A 93 16.45 -10.43 -0.61
CA VAL A 93 16.22 -10.15 0.82
C VAL A 93 17.51 -9.60 1.43
N ILE A 94 17.43 -8.41 2.02
CA ILE A 94 18.53 -7.76 2.72
C ILE A 94 18.30 -7.69 4.24
N PHE A 95 17.05 -7.85 4.69
CA PHE A 95 16.71 -8.07 6.09
C PHE A 95 15.40 -8.85 6.22
N GLY A 96 15.31 -9.67 7.26
CA GLY A 96 14.13 -10.49 7.55
C GLY A 96 14.16 -11.87 6.85
N PRO A 97 13.04 -12.62 6.90
CA PRO A 97 11.78 -12.25 7.52
C PRO A 97 11.94 -12.02 9.03
N ALA A 98 11.32 -10.96 9.53
CA ALA A 98 11.33 -10.61 10.94
C ALA A 98 9.92 -10.24 11.39
N PRO A 99 9.55 -10.48 12.65
CA PRO A 99 8.25 -10.08 13.16
C PRO A 99 8.13 -8.55 13.17
N ILE A 100 6.93 -8.04 12.90
CA ILE A 100 6.60 -6.63 13.09
C ILE A 100 6.78 -6.27 14.57
N THR A 101 6.22 -7.11 15.45
CA THR A 101 6.34 -6.93 16.89
C THR A 101 7.80 -6.99 17.35
N GLY A 102 8.20 -5.99 18.14
CA GLY A 102 9.56 -5.81 18.64
C GLY A 102 10.53 -5.16 17.66
N ASN A 103 10.22 -5.12 16.35
CA ASN A 103 11.04 -4.44 15.35
C ASN A 103 10.47 -3.08 14.94
N TRP A 104 9.16 -2.88 15.04
CA TRP A 104 8.48 -1.62 14.72
C TRP A 104 7.88 -1.00 15.99
N PRO A 105 8.65 -0.21 16.76
CA PRO A 105 8.18 0.34 18.05
C PRO A 105 6.91 1.20 17.94
N SER A 106 6.73 1.91 16.82
CA SER A 106 5.50 2.68 16.58
C SER A 106 4.27 1.77 16.43
N LEU A 107 4.42 0.63 15.77
CA LEU A 107 3.34 -0.33 15.54
C LEU A 107 3.03 -1.14 16.80
N ASP A 108 4.05 -1.48 17.59
CA ASP A 108 3.86 -2.04 18.94
C ASP A 108 3.07 -1.09 19.83
N LYS A 109 3.46 0.19 19.85
CA LYS A 109 2.77 1.21 20.65
C LYS A 109 1.35 1.48 20.14
N ALA A 110 1.11 1.36 18.83
CA ALA A 110 -0.22 1.47 18.24
C ALA A 110 -1.08 0.20 18.44
N GLY A 111 -0.47 -0.92 18.86
CA GLY A 111 -1.15 -2.21 18.97
C GLY A 111 -1.49 -2.82 17.61
N PHE A 112 -0.68 -2.59 16.59
CA PHE A 112 -0.86 -3.08 15.22
C PHE A 112 0.06 -4.29 14.97
N PRO A 113 -0.42 -5.54 15.18
CA PRO A 113 0.39 -6.75 15.00
C PRO A 113 0.60 -7.10 13.52
N THR A 114 -0.22 -6.55 12.63
CA THR A 114 -0.17 -6.69 11.17
C THR A 114 -0.50 -5.35 10.54
N ILE A 115 -0.32 -5.23 9.22
CA ILE A 115 -0.66 -4.04 8.44
C ILE A 115 -1.60 -4.46 7.33
N ASP A 116 -2.74 -3.78 7.20
CA ASP A 116 -3.68 -4.01 6.11
C ASP A 116 -3.37 -3.11 4.90
N ALA A 117 -2.85 -1.90 5.15
CA ALA A 117 -2.36 -1.02 4.09
C ALA A 117 -1.35 -0.01 4.65
N ILE A 118 -0.46 0.48 3.79
CA ILE A 118 0.51 1.53 4.13
C ILE A 118 0.57 2.56 3.01
N PHE A 119 0.72 3.83 3.39
CA PHE A 119 0.72 4.94 2.45
C PHE A 119 1.79 5.99 2.85
N PRO A 120 2.79 6.27 2.00
CA PRO A 120 3.70 7.39 2.22
C PRO A 120 2.92 8.68 2.36
N THR A 121 3.26 9.49 3.35
CA THR A 121 2.61 10.79 3.55
C THR A 121 3.01 11.74 2.41
N PRO A 122 2.05 12.31 1.66
CA PRO A 122 2.39 13.23 0.58
C PRO A 122 3.22 14.43 1.06
N GLY A 123 4.28 14.75 0.32
CA GLY A 123 5.20 15.85 0.67
C GLY A 123 6.10 15.58 1.88
N GLU A 124 6.01 14.41 2.51
CA GLU A 124 6.70 14.09 3.75
C GLU A 124 7.31 12.67 3.68
N PRO A 125 8.50 12.53 3.07
CA PRO A 125 9.02 11.23 2.64
C PRO A 125 9.41 10.30 3.79
N ASP A 126 9.64 10.84 4.99
CA ASP A 126 9.99 10.09 6.19
C ASP A 126 8.76 9.81 7.08
N HIS A 127 7.55 9.91 6.52
CA HIS A 127 6.30 9.68 7.25
C HIS A 127 5.37 8.78 6.46
N ALA A 128 4.60 7.94 7.16
CA ALA A 128 3.57 7.11 6.54
C ALA A 128 2.32 6.99 7.40
N TYR A 129 1.19 6.83 6.74
CA TYR A 129 -0.02 6.31 7.35
C TYR A 129 0.00 4.78 7.28
N VAL A 130 -0.23 4.13 8.41
CA VAL A 130 -0.34 2.68 8.54
C VAL A 130 -1.76 2.38 8.99
N PHE A 131 -2.44 1.49 8.27
CA PHE A 131 -3.82 1.11 8.51
C PHE A 131 -3.90 -0.32 9.00
N TYR A 132 -4.74 -0.56 10.01
CA TYR A 132 -4.99 -1.86 10.59
C TYR A 132 -6.45 -1.92 11.04
N LYS A 133 -7.24 -2.81 10.44
CA LYS A 133 -8.69 -2.90 10.63
C LYS A 133 -9.35 -1.54 10.42
N ASP A 134 -10.09 -1.06 11.41
CA ASP A 134 -10.81 0.21 11.40
C ASP A 134 -9.98 1.38 11.95
N GLN A 135 -8.68 1.18 12.20
CA GLN A 135 -7.78 2.16 12.78
C GLN A 135 -6.63 2.51 11.85
N TYR A 136 -6.04 3.67 12.10
CA TYR A 136 -4.80 4.09 11.47
C TYR A 136 -3.89 4.81 12.46
N ALA A 137 -2.60 4.80 12.17
CA ALA A 137 -1.60 5.62 12.82
C ALA A 137 -0.77 6.33 11.75
N ARG A 138 -0.26 7.51 12.09
CA ARG A 138 0.76 8.19 11.29
C ARG A 138 2.08 8.07 12.02
N VAL A 139 3.08 7.54 11.35
CA VAL A 139 4.37 7.18 11.95
C VAL A 139 5.52 7.80 11.17
N THR A 140 6.67 7.94 11.82
CA THR A 140 7.94 8.18 11.12
C THR A 140 8.48 6.90 10.51
N LEU A 141 9.15 7.04 9.37
CA LEU A 141 9.93 6.02 8.71
C LEU A 141 11.39 6.44 8.79
N THR A 142 12.21 5.63 9.45
CA THR A 142 13.66 5.88 9.46
C THR A 142 14.28 5.08 8.32
N PRO A 143 14.95 5.72 7.34
CA PRO A 143 15.54 5.00 6.21
C PRO A 143 16.38 3.79 6.63
N GLY A 144 16.01 2.62 6.11
CA GLY A 144 16.71 1.37 6.36
C GLY A 144 16.58 0.78 7.77
N LYS A 145 15.81 1.41 8.68
CA LYS A 145 15.55 0.93 10.04
C LYS A 145 14.05 0.82 10.32
N ALA A 146 13.66 -0.18 11.09
CA ALA A 146 12.27 -0.33 11.55
C ALA A 146 11.93 0.58 12.76
N GLU A 147 12.94 1.26 13.31
CA GLU A 147 12.76 2.35 14.29
C GLU A 147 11.84 3.43 13.71
N SER A 148 10.68 3.58 14.35
CA SER A 148 9.59 4.46 13.94
C SER A 148 8.94 5.03 15.19
N SER A 149 8.53 6.29 15.16
CA SER A 149 7.79 6.94 16.24
C SER A 149 6.37 7.25 15.79
N ILE A 150 5.43 7.27 16.72
CA ILE A 150 4.05 7.69 16.44
C ILE A 150 4.01 9.23 16.40
N ILE A 151 3.50 9.76 15.29
CA ILE A 151 3.18 11.19 15.12
C ILE A 151 1.72 11.43 15.54
N TYR A 152 0.82 10.53 15.13
CA TYR A 152 -0.59 10.62 15.44
C TYR A 152 -1.23 9.23 15.48
N GLY A 153 -2.27 9.09 16.30
CA GLY A 153 -3.01 7.84 16.47
C GLY A 153 -2.41 6.91 17.53
N PRO A 154 -2.88 5.65 17.60
CA PRO A 154 -3.90 5.07 16.73
C PRO A 154 -5.25 5.78 16.88
N ALA A 155 -5.98 5.96 15.79
CA ALA A 155 -7.29 6.58 15.77
C ALA A 155 -8.21 5.85 14.77
N PRO A 156 -9.54 5.89 14.96
CA PRO A 156 -10.47 5.33 13.98
C PRO A 156 -10.33 6.02 12.62
N ILE A 157 -10.33 5.23 11.54
CA ILE A 157 -10.35 5.73 10.15
C ILE A 157 -11.53 6.67 9.97
N ALA A 158 -12.71 6.32 10.51
CA ALA A 158 -13.91 7.13 10.40
C ALA A 158 -13.77 8.57 10.96
N LYS A 159 -12.85 8.78 11.91
CA LYS A 159 -12.59 10.09 12.50
C LYS A 159 -11.51 10.87 11.75
N GLY A 160 -10.44 10.17 11.35
CA GLY A 160 -9.29 10.80 10.68
C GLY A 160 -9.52 11.05 9.19
N TRP A 161 -10.36 10.23 8.56
CA TRP A 161 -10.60 10.22 7.13
C TRP A 161 -12.10 10.28 6.82
N PRO A 162 -12.81 11.39 7.11
CA PRO A 162 -14.25 11.50 6.89
C PRO A 162 -14.67 11.21 5.44
N ALA A 163 -13.84 11.56 4.47
CA ALA A 163 -14.08 11.27 3.05
C ALA A 163 -14.15 9.75 2.76
N LEU A 164 -13.28 8.94 3.40
CA LEU A 164 -13.35 7.47 3.31
C LEU A 164 -14.62 6.94 3.96
N ALA A 165 -14.93 7.42 5.17
CA ALA A 165 -16.11 6.99 5.92
C ALA A 165 -17.41 7.25 5.14
N ASN A 166 -17.54 8.46 4.57
CA ASN A 166 -18.69 8.86 3.76
C ASN A 166 -18.81 8.06 2.47
N ALA A 167 -17.70 7.54 1.94
CA ALA A 167 -17.68 6.65 0.77
C ALA A 167 -17.93 5.17 1.14
N GLY A 168 -18.17 4.85 2.40
CA GLY A 168 -18.38 3.46 2.87
C GLY A 168 -17.08 2.66 2.99
N ILE A 169 -15.93 3.33 3.15
CA ILE A 169 -14.63 2.69 3.35
C ILE A 169 -14.28 2.80 4.83
N HIS A 170 -14.35 1.66 5.53
CA HIS A 170 -14.19 1.58 6.99
C HIS A 170 -12.88 0.89 7.42
N ARG A 171 -12.25 0.19 6.48
CA ARG A 171 -10.93 -0.43 6.53
C ARG A 171 -10.35 -0.40 5.11
N LEU A 172 -9.10 -0.75 4.94
CA LEU A 172 -8.44 -0.75 3.63
C LEU A 172 -7.85 -2.11 3.35
N ASP A 173 -7.94 -2.57 2.10
CA ASP A 173 -7.15 -3.71 1.63
C ASP A 173 -5.86 -3.22 0.95
N ALA A 174 -5.85 -2.00 0.38
CA ALA A 174 -4.64 -1.40 -0.15
C ALA A 174 -4.79 0.12 -0.29
N VAL A 175 -3.65 0.82 -0.34
CA VAL A 175 -3.56 2.22 -0.77
C VAL A 175 -2.44 2.35 -1.79
N ILE A 176 -2.72 2.99 -2.92
CA ILE A 176 -1.75 3.19 -3.99
C ILE A 176 -1.67 4.70 -4.29
N PRO A 177 -0.49 5.32 -4.21
CA PRO A 177 -0.30 6.69 -4.71
C PRO A 177 -0.82 6.84 -6.15
N ALA A 178 -1.51 7.94 -6.43
CA ALA A 178 -2.06 8.20 -7.76
C ALA A 178 -0.98 8.87 -8.63
N PRO A 179 -0.51 8.22 -9.71
CA PRO A 179 0.53 8.81 -10.55
C PRO A 179 0.06 10.10 -11.19
N GLY A 180 0.98 11.04 -11.44
CA GLY A 180 0.66 12.34 -12.01
C GLY A 180 -0.12 13.30 -11.10
N PHE A 181 -0.41 12.93 -9.85
CA PHE A 181 -1.13 13.74 -8.88
C PHE A 181 -0.41 13.72 -7.52
N THR A 182 0.33 14.78 -7.20
CA THR A 182 1.29 14.84 -6.08
C THR A 182 0.76 14.40 -4.72
N ASN A 183 -0.53 14.63 -4.44
CA ASN A 183 -1.17 14.32 -3.16
C ASN A 183 -2.33 13.34 -3.27
N ASP A 184 -2.62 12.84 -4.47
CA ASP A 184 -3.76 11.92 -4.62
C ASP A 184 -3.32 10.48 -4.34
N ALA A 185 -4.24 9.70 -3.81
CA ALA A 185 -4.09 8.26 -3.67
C ALA A 185 -5.40 7.53 -3.93
N TYR A 186 -5.28 6.30 -4.40
CA TYR A 186 -6.37 5.35 -4.56
C TYR A 186 -6.47 4.49 -3.31
N PHE A 187 -7.65 4.44 -2.71
CA PHE A 187 -7.94 3.70 -1.48
C PHE A 187 -8.92 2.58 -1.80
N PHE A 188 -8.54 1.33 -1.53
CA PHE A 188 -9.26 0.14 -1.97
C PHE A 188 -9.89 -0.60 -0.79
N LEU A 189 -11.12 -1.06 -0.97
CA LEU A 189 -11.82 -1.96 -0.07
C LEU A 189 -12.75 -2.88 -0.88
N GLY A 190 -12.47 -4.18 -0.82
CA GLY A 190 -13.17 -5.21 -1.58
C GLY A 190 -13.08 -4.93 -3.06
N ASP A 191 -14.24 -4.85 -3.72
CA ASP A 191 -14.33 -4.58 -5.15
C ASP A 191 -14.45 -3.09 -5.49
N LYS A 192 -14.25 -2.19 -4.53
CA LYS A 192 -14.41 -0.74 -4.71
C LYS A 192 -13.13 0.01 -4.39
N TYR A 193 -13.05 1.21 -4.97
CA TYR A 193 -12.03 2.18 -4.60
C TYR A 193 -12.57 3.62 -4.65
N VAL A 194 -11.87 4.51 -3.98
CA VAL A 194 -11.98 5.97 -4.15
C VAL A 194 -10.62 6.56 -4.51
N ARG A 195 -10.62 7.73 -5.14
CA ARG A 195 -9.43 8.59 -5.21
C ARG A 195 -9.67 9.79 -4.32
N LEU A 196 -8.75 10.04 -3.38
CA LEU A 196 -8.75 11.24 -2.56
C LEU A 196 -7.53 12.10 -2.90
N THR A 197 -7.67 13.42 -2.80
CA THR A 197 -6.54 14.33 -2.57
C THR A 197 -6.32 14.41 -1.06
N VAL A 198 -5.14 14.01 -0.61
CA VAL A 198 -4.80 13.94 0.82
C VAL A 198 -4.24 15.27 1.30
N GLU A 199 -4.71 15.73 2.47
CA GLU A 199 -4.22 16.91 3.19
C GLU A 199 -3.56 16.47 4.51
N PRO A 200 -2.24 16.19 4.50
CA PRO A 200 -1.54 15.55 5.61
C PRO A 200 -1.77 16.22 6.97
N GLY A 201 -2.07 15.42 8.00
CA GLY A 201 -2.24 15.90 9.37
C GLY A 201 -3.56 16.61 9.63
N THR A 202 -4.46 16.62 8.65
CA THR A 202 -5.82 17.17 8.78
C THR A 202 -6.85 16.05 8.56
N ALA A 203 -8.13 16.39 8.68
CA ALA A 203 -9.26 15.54 8.28
C ALA A 203 -10.02 16.15 7.09
N GLN A 204 -9.32 16.93 6.26
CA GLN A 204 -9.88 17.73 5.15
C GLN A 204 -9.60 17.12 3.77
N ASP A 205 -9.26 15.83 3.72
CA ASP A 205 -9.04 15.11 2.46
C ASP A 205 -10.27 15.22 1.55
N LYS A 206 -10.03 15.42 0.27
CA LYS A 206 -11.10 15.69 -0.71
C LYS A 206 -11.36 14.45 -1.54
N LEU A 207 -12.63 14.02 -1.59
CA LEU A 207 -13.07 12.97 -2.51
C LEU A 207 -13.00 13.51 -3.95
N VAL A 208 -12.11 12.93 -4.75
CA VAL A 208 -11.92 13.29 -6.15
C VAL A 208 -12.73 12.38 -7.07
N PHE A 209 -12.80 11.09 -6.72
CA PHE A 209 -13.53 10.09 -7.50
C PHE A 209 -14.00 8.91 -6.64
N GLY A 210 -15.12 8.30 -7.04
CA GLY A 210 -15.67 7.11 -6.40
C GLY A 210 -16.69 7.42 -5.30
N PRO A 211 -17.14 6.39 -4.55
CA PRO A 211 -16.72 5.00 -4.64
C PRO A 211 -17.16 4.37 -5.98
N SER A 212 -16.25 3.64 -6.63
CA SER A 212 -16.55 2.96 -7.90
C SER A 212 -15.99 1.54 -7.89
N PRO A 213 -16.63 0.58 -8.60
CA PRO A 213 -16.08 -0.75 -8.76
C PRO A 213 -14.71 -0.71 -9.44
N VAL A 214 -13.74 -1.46 -8.91
CA VAL A 214 -12.38 -1.58 -9.45
C VAL A 214 -12.42 -2.01 -10.92
N VAL A 215 -13.22 -3.03 -11.24
CA VAL A 215 -13.34 -3.60 -12.60
C VAL A 215 -13.75 -2.60 -13.68
N ASN A 216 -14.42 -1.50 -13.32
CA ASN A 216 -14.88 -0.50 -14.28
C ASN A 216 -13.77 0.47 -14.71
N HIS A 217 -12.80 0.72 -13.83
CA HIS A 217 -11.77 1.75 -14.05
C HIS A 217 -10.35 1.20 -14.03
N TRP A 218 -10.18 -0.02 -13.53
CA TRP A 218 -8.96 -0.80 -13.56
C TRP A 218 -9.21 -2.10 -14.32
N PRO A 219 -9.61 -2.05 -15.60
CA PRO A 219 -9.91 -3.25 -16.38
C PRO A 219 -8.69 -4.17 -16.49
N ALA A 220 -7.50 -3.59 -16.38
CA ALA A 220 -6.21 -4.29 -16.29
C ALA A 220 -6.09 -5.22 -15.07
N LEU A 221 -6.86 -4.98 -14.00
CA LEU A 221 -6.86 -5.77 -12.76
C LEU A 221 -8.00 -6.79 -12.69
N LYS A 222 -8.84 -6.91 -13.73
CA LYS A 222 -10.06 -7.74 -13.68
C LYS A 222 -9.78 -9.24 -13.43
N ASP A 223 -8.62 -9.72 -13.88
CA ASP A 223 -8.21 -11.13 -13.86
C ASP A 223 -7.17 -11.42 -12.77
N LEU A 224 -6.86 -10.40 -11.94
CA LEU A 224 -5.98 -10.50 -10.79
C LEU A 224 -6.77 -11.07 -9.59
#